data_AF-A5C666-F1
#
_entry.id   AF-A5C666-F1
#
_cell.length_a   1.000
_cell.length_b   1.000
_cell.length_c   1.000
_cell.angle_alpha   90.00
_cell.angle_beta   90.00
_cell.angle_gamma   90.00
#
_symmetry.space_group_name_H-M   'P 1'
#
loop_
_entity.id
_entity.type
_entity.pdbx_description
1 polymer ?
#
loop_
_entity_poly.entity_id
_entity_poly.type
_entity_poly.pdbx_seq_one_letter_code
_entity_poly.pdbx_strand_id
1 'polypeptide(L)'
;MGSLPNWNAIISSNPSEDAQDLLSAPASSSNSNVMEPVKFDPSKKSVSLFMPGFDKSDIKYRRGSELLVEAGDQRRVIRLPPEIQGKVGGAKFANKKLVITMR
;
A
#
# COMPACT_ATOMS: atom_id res chain seq x y z
N MET A 1 27.58 -15.70 -28.81
CA MET A 1 26.81 -15.83 -27.55
C MET A 1 26.79 -14.47 -26.87
N GLY A 2 25.63 -13.83 -26.79
CA GLY A 2 25.50 -12.50 -26.19
C GLY A 2 25.33 -12.60 -24.68
N SER A 3 26.21 -11.97 -23.91
CA SER A 3 26.11 -11.86 -22.46
C SER A 3 24.79 -11.16 -22.10
N LEU A 4 24.04 -11.73 -21.15
CA LEU A 4 22.86 -11.07 -20.61
C LEU A 4 23.26 -9.73 -19.96
N PRO A 5 22.52 -8.64 -20.22
CA PRO A 5 22.77 -7.37 -19.55
C PRO A 5 22.75 -7.57 -18.04
N ASN A 6 23.83 -7.13 -17.37
CA ASN A 6 23.89 -7.16 -15.92
C ASN A 6 22.99 -6.05 -15.36
N TRP A 7 21.72 -6.39 -15.13
CA TRP A 7 20.71 -5.47 -14.63
C TRP A 7 21.12 -4.78 -13.33
N ASN A 8 21.86 -5.47 -12.44
CA ASN A 8 22.35 -4.86 -11.20
C ASN A 8 23.35 -3.73 -11.46
N ALA A 9 24.22 -3.86 -12.46
CA ALA A 9 25.16 -2.82 -12.82
C ALA A 9 24.47 -1.61 -13.45
N ILE A 10 23.41 -1.84 -14.25
CA ILE A 10 22.67 -0.80 -14.95
C ILE A 10 21.78 0.01 -13.99
N ILE A 11 21.11 -0.65 -13.05
CA ILE A 11 20.32 0.03 -12.01
C ILE A 11 21.24 0.87 -11.10
N SER A 12 22.43 0.35 -10.80
CA SER A 12 23.39 1.00 -9.90
C SER A 12 24.21 2.11 -10.55
N SER A 13 24.27 2.19 -11.90
CA SER A 13 25.12 3.16 -12.60
C SER A 13 24.47 4.52 -12.84
N ASN A 14 23.14 4.61 -12.87
CA ASN A 14 22.40 5.87 -12.98
C ASN A 14 21.29 6.05 -11.91
N PRO A 15 21.55 5.85 -10.62
CA PRO A 15 20.74 6.50 -9.62
C PRO A 15 21.16 7.98 -9.58
N SER A 16 20.22 8.91 -9.71
CA SER A 16 20.46 10.24 -9.16
C SER A 16 20.86 10.05 -7.68
N GLU A 17 21.82 10.82 -7.18
CA GLU A 17 22.19 10.78 -5.74
C GLU A 17 20.94 10.85 -4.85
N ASP A 18 19.94 11.61 -5.28
CA ASP A 18 18.63 11.70 -4.64
C ASP A 18 17.90 10.35 -4.55
N ALA A 19 17.98 9.51 -5.59
CA ALA A 19 17.32 8.20 -5.59
C ALA A 19 18.04 7.20 -4.68
N GLN A 20 19.37 7.19 -4.66
CA GLN A 20 20.13 6.34 -3.74
C GLN A 20 19.94 6.75 -2.29
N ASP A 21 19.87 8.05 -2.01
CA ASP A 21 19.61 8.56 -0.66
C ASP A 21 18.20 8.17 -0.17
N LEU A 22 17.19 8.26 -1.05
CA LEU A 22 15.83 7.81 -0.75
C LEU A 22 15.70 6.28 -0.55
N LEU A 23 16.52 5.48 -1.24
CA LEU A 23 16.50 4.02 -1.15
C LEU A 23 17.37 3.46 0.00
N SER A 24 18.45 4.17 0.34
CA SER A 24 19.38 3.81 1.40
C SER A 24 18.94 4.35 2.76
N ALA A 25 18.06 5.35 2.77
CA ALA A 25 17.46 5.80 4.01
C ALA A 25 16.66 4.66 4.65
N PRO A 26 16.81 4.41 5.96
CA PRO A 26 15.96 3.46 6.66
C PRO A 26 14.51 3.85 6.36
N ALA A 27 13.65 2.88 6.08
CA ALA A 27 12.23 3.06 5.69
C ALA A 27 11.35 3.81 6.73
N SER A 28 11.98 4.50 7.69
CA SER A 28 11.41 5.29 8.77
C SER A 28 11.91 6.75 8.79
N SER A 29 12.65 7.24 7.79
CA SER A 29 12.96 8.67 7.66
C SER A 29 11.77 9.44 7.07
N SER A 30 11.15 10.21 7.96
CA SER A 30 9.85 10.86 7.82
C SER A 30 9.87 12.17 7.02
N ASN A 31 10.22 12.19 5.73
CA ASN A 31 9.98 13.41 4.93
C ASN A 31 9.93 13.24 3.41
N SER A 32 9.12 12.32 2.92
CA SER A 32 8.55 12.48 1.58
C SER A 32 7.05 12.53 1.72
N ASN A 33 6.39 13.46 1.02
CA ASN A 33 4.94 13.57 0.89
C ASN A 33 4.33 12.36 0.13
N VAL A 34 4.96 11.20 0.23
CA VAL A 34 4.54 9.94 -0.36
C VAL A 34 3.39 9.45 0.51
N MET A 35 2.18 9.70 0.03
CA MET A 35 0.97 9.18 0.66
C MET A 35 1.12 7.66 0.80
N GLU A 36 1.23 7.18 2.04
CA GLU A 36 1.31 5.76 2.33
C GLU A 36 0.13 5.04 1.66
N PRO A 37 0.38 4.05 0.78
CA PRO A 37 -0.68 3.35 0.08
C PRO A 37 -1.62 2.65 1.07
N VAL A 38 -1.07 2.06 2.14
CA VAL A 38 -1.83 1.38 3.19
C VAL A 38 -1.34 1.89 4.54
N LYS A 39 -2.26 2.34 5.39
CA LYS A 39 -2.00 2.73 6.77
C LYS A 39 -2.83 1.90 7.73
N PHE A 40 -2.17 1.34 8.74
CA PHE A 40 -2.80 0.55 9.78
C PHE A 40 -2.88 1.38 11.06
N ASP A 41 -4.06 1.45 11.67
CA ASP A 41 -4.29 2.10 12.96
C ASP A 41 -4.76 1.02 13.95
N PRO A 42 -3.84 0.46 14.76
CA PRO A 42 -4.19 -0.57 15.74
C PRO A 42 -5.09 -0.05 16.85
N SER A 43 -4.95 1.23 17.24
CA SER A 43 -5.75 1.86 18.29
C SER A 43 -7.23 1.90 17.93
N LYS A 44 -7.54 2.16 16.65
CA LYS A 44 -8.92 2.21 16.12
C LYS A 44 -9.35 0.91 15.45
N LYS A 45 -8.50 -0.12 15.47
CA LYS A 45 -8.64 -1.36 14.68
C LYS A 45 -9.06 -1.06 13.24
N SER A 46 -8.39 -0.11 12.59
CA SER A 46 -8.79 0.36 11.26
C SER A 46 -7.65 0.34 10.25
N VAL A 47 -8.01 0.16 8.98
CA VAL A 47 -7.09 0.16 7.84
C VAL A 47 -7.53 1.23 6.87
N SER A 48 -6.61 2.09 6.49
CA SER A 48 -6.83 3.13 5.49
C SER A 48 -6.03 2.79 4.23
N LEU A 49 -6.73 2.60 3.12
CA LEU A 49 -6.14 2.36 1.81
C LEU A 49 -6.32 3.60 0.95
N PHE A 50 -5.23 4.14 0.43
CA PHE A 50 -5.28 5.26 -0.51
C PHE A 50 -5.53 4.74 -1.93
N MET A 51 -6.63 5.19 -2.54
CA MET A 51 -7.13 4.72 -3.84
C MET A 51 -7.45 5.92 -4.73
N PRO A 52 -6.44 6.64 -5.24
CA PRO A 52 -6.65 7.76 -6.14
C PRO A 52 -7.19 7.27 -7.49
N GLY A 53 -8.08 8.05 -8.11
CA GLY A 53 -8.60 7.76 -9.45
C GLY A 53 -9.73 6.73 -9.50
N PHE A 54 -10.17 6.20 -8.35
CA PHE A 54 -11.32 5.31 -8.26
C PHE A 54 -12.49 5.98 -7.55
N ASP A 55 -13.69 5.75 -8.07
CA ASP A 55 -14.92 6.07 -7.38
C ASP A 55 -15.34 4.93 -6.46
N LYS A 56 -16.21 5.24 -5.49
CA LYS A 56 -16.71 4.26 -4.52
C LYS A 56 -17.36 3.04 -5.19
N SER A 57 -17.98 3.20 -6.36
CA SER A 57 -18.62 2.14 -7.13
C SER A 57 -17.64 1.12 -7.70
N ASP A 58 -16.41 1.57 -7.99
CA ASP A 58 -15.42 0.77 -8.72
C ASP A 58 -14.55 -0.04 -7.77
N ILE A 59 -14.72 0.18 -6.46
CA ILE A 59 -13.95 -0.44 -5.40
C ILE A 59 -14.77 -1.54 -4.75
N LYS A 60 -14.27 -2.77 -4.81
CA LYS A 60 -14.81 -3.92 -4.10
C LYS A 60 -13.80 -4.38 -3.06
N TYR A 61 -14.28 -4.64 -1.86
CA TYR A 61 -13.45 -5.24 -0.81
C TYR A 61 -14.12 -6.50 -0.29
N ARG A 62 -13.33 -7.55 -0.13
CA ARG A 62 -13.76 -8.82 0.47
C ARG A 62 -12.81 -9.16 1.60
N ARG A 63 -13.39 -9.54 2.73
CA ARG A 63 -12.63 -9.78 3.95
C ARG A 63 -12.73 -11.24 4.36
N GLY A 64 -11.57 -11.84 4.62
CA GLY A 64 -11.40 -13.15 5.24
C GLY A 64 -10.42 -13.06 6.41
N SER A 65 -9.36 -13.89 6.40
CA SER A 65 -8.13 -13.70 7.20
C SER A 65 -7.30 -12.52 6.69
N GLU A 66 -7.39 -12.24 5.39
CA GLU A 66 -6.74 -11.14 4.69
C GLU A 66 -7.81 -10.19 4.12
N LEU A 67 -7.39 -8.98 3.77
CA LEU A 67 -8.23 -7.99 3.10
C LEU A 67 -7.93 -8.00 1.60
N LEU A 68 -8.84 -8.52 0.80
CA LEU A 68 -8.77 -8.45 -0.66
C LEU A 68 -9.44 -7.15 -1.10
N VAL A 69 -8.71 -6.33 -1.86
CA VAL A 69 -9.26 -5.14 -2.52
C VAL A 69 -9.14 -5.30 -4.03
N GLU A 70 -10.25 -5.12 -4.72
CA GLU A 70 -10.36 -5.09 -6.17
C GLU A 70 -10.82 -3.69 -6.60
N ALA A 71 -10.12 -3.09 -7.55
CA ALA A 71 -10.50 -1.81 -8.14
C ALA A 71 -10.17 -1.80 -9.63
N GLY A 72 -11.18 -1.64 -10.48
CA GLY A 72 -11.02 -1.84 -11.93
C GLY A 72 -10.51 -3.24 -12.25
N ASP A 73 -9.32 -3.34 -12.84
CA ASP A 73 -8.61 -4.59 -13.15
C ASP A 73 -7.55 -4.98 -12.10
N GLN A 74 -7.30 -4.13 -11.11
CA GLN A 74 -6.30 -4.38 -10.08
C GLN A 74 -6.90 -5.17 -8.93
N ARG A 75 -6.12 -6.15 -8.44
CA ARG A 75 -6.46 -6.94 -7.25
C ARG A 75 -5.26 -7.02 -6.33
N ARG A 76 -5.45 -6.64 -5.06
CA ARG A 76 -4.40 -6.67 -4.04
C ARG A 76 -4.88 -7.36 -2.79
N VAL A 77 -4.08 -8.31 -2.30
CA VAL A 77 -4.26 -8.91 -0.98
C VAL A 77 -3.45 -8.11 0.02
N ILE A 78 -4.10 -7.65 1.09
CA ILE A 78 -3.48 -6.94 2.20
C ILE A 78 -3.56 -7.84 3.43
N ARG A 79 -2.39 -8.24 3.93
CA ARG A 79 -2.26 -8.98 5.18
C ARG A 79 -2.48 -8.05 6.35
N LEU A 80 -3.47 -8.37 7.17
CA LEU A 80 -3.80 -7.59 8.35
C LEU A 80 -2.92 -8.07 9.53
N PRO A 81 -2.27 -7.17 10.27
CA PRO A 81 -1.59 -7.55 11.51
C PRO A 81 -2.58 -8.10 12.54
N PRO A 82 -2.16 -9.03 13.42
CA PRO A 82 -3.05 -9.71 14.38
C PRO A 82 -3.88 -8.76 15.24
N GLU A 83 -3.31 -7.61 15.59
CA GLU A 83 -3.92 -6.57 16.43
C GLU A 83 -5.20 -5.97 15.84
N ILE A 84 -5.34 -5.98 14.51
CA ILE A 84 -6.51 -5.44 13.80
C ILE A 84 -7.30 -6.54 13.08
N GLN A 85 -6.96 -7.81 13.27
CA GLN A 85 -7.77 -8.92 12.78
C GLN A 85 -9.04 -9.04 13.64
N GLY A 86 -10.21 -8.92 13.01
CA GLY A 86 -11.53 -9.06 13.68
C GLY A 86 -12.63 -8.51 12.78
N LYS A 87 -13.90 -8.94 12.85
CA LYS A 87 -14.93 -8.78 11.79
C LYS A 87 -15.05 -7.34 11.25
N VAL A 88 -15.41 -7.14 9.97
CA VAL A 88 -15.53 -5.76 9.43
C VAL A 88 -16.75 -5.13 10.11
N GLY A 89 -16.51 -4.11 10.91
CA GLY A 89 -17.55 -3.31 11.55
C GLY A 89 -18.18 -2.31 10.57
N GLY A 90 -17.40 -1.84 9.61
CA GLY A 90 -17.86 -0.95 8.55
C GLY A 90 -16.72 -0.53 7.62
N ALA A 91 -17.08 0.08 6.50
CA ALA A 91 -16.13 0.72 5.61
C ALA A 91 -16.66 2.08 5.16
N LYS A 92 -15.75 3.05 5.00
CA LYS A 92 -16.05 4.39 4.56
C LYS A 92 -15.06 4.79 3.48
N PHE A 93 -15.57 5.27 2.35
CA PHE A 93 -14.75 5.90 1.32
C PHE A 93 -14.89 7.41 1.42
N ALA A 94 -13.78 8.11 1.68
CA ALA A 94 -13.74 9.58 1.77
C ALA A 94 -12.35 10.08 1.39
N ASN A 95 -12.26 11.23 0.73
CA ASN A 95 -10.98 11.85 0.33
C ASN A 95 -10.05 10.89 -0.42
N LYS A 96 -10.60 10.08 -1.34
CA LYS A 96 -9.87 9.04 -2.10
C LYS A 96 -9.21 7.96 -1.22
N LYS A 97 -9.72 7.78 0.01
CA LYS A 97 -9.27 6.75 0.96
C LYS A 97 -10.41 5.84 1.34
N LEU A 98 -10.18 4.54 1.24
CA LEU A 98 -11.04 3.51 1.80
C LEU A 98 -10.58 3.20 3.22
N VAL A 99 -11.37 3.60 4.21
CA VAL A 99 -11.14 3.31 5.63
C VAL A 99 -12.04 2.16 6.04
N ILE A 100 -11.45 1.05 6.45
CA ILE A 100 -12.16 -0.15 6.92
C ILE A 100 -11.93 -0.24 8.43
N THR A 101 -13.01 -0.29 9.19
CA THR A 101 -12.98 -0.44 10.64
C THR A 101 -13.35 -1.88 11.00
N MET A 102 -12.57 -2.47 11.88
CA MET A 102 -12.74 -3.82 12.39
C MET A 102 -13.43 -3.79 13.77
N ARG A 103 -14.12 -4.88 14.12
CA ARG A 103 -14.76 -5.12 15.42
C ARG A 103 -14.07 -6.30 16.10
#